data_AF-A0A9D8W1C9-F1
#
_entry.id   AF-A0A9D8W1C9-F1
#
_cell.length_a   1.000
_cell.length_b   1.000
_cell.length_c   1.000
_cell.angle_alpha   90.00
_cell.angle_beta   90.00
_cell.angle_gamma   90.00
#
_symmetry.space_group_name_H-M   'P 1'
#
loop_
_entity.id
_entity.type
_entity.pdbx_description
1 polymer ?
#
loop_
_entity_poly.entity_id
_entity_poly.type
_entity_poly.pdbx_seq_one_letter_code
_entity_poly.pdbx_strand_id
1 'polypeptide(L)'
;MSEKCAITGLGYGGAKAVVLAAPDLNARPAFQDGIARLVNSFNGRFRTGVDVGLSAADVQHMCNTSRWMVGTGSIAPDRLTAKGVFETLQRAHETKKGTRNLDCVRVGIQGLGKVGSALAKMLLCRGAKVLGGDVCKRANYQTRQSGPV
;
A
#
# COMPACT_ATOMS: atom_id res chain seq x y z
N MET A 1 8.91 7.13 7.92
CA MET A 1 8.44 7.98 6.80
C MET A 1 9.46 9.03 6.40
N SER A 2 10.19 9.63 7.35
CA SER A 2 11.18 10.68 7.05
C SER A 2 12.23 10.22 6.04
N GLU A 3 12.85 9.07 6.27
CA GLU A 3 13.82 8.49 5.31
C GLU A 3 13.18 8.20 3.95
N LYS A 4 11.96 7.66 3.92
CA LYS A 4 11.24 7.40 2.66
C LYS A 4 11.11 8.66 1.82
N CYS A 5 10.72 9.78 2.44
CA CYS A 5 10.60 11.06 1.73
C CYS A 5 11.98 11.57 1.30
N ALA A 6 13.00 11.47 2.16
CA ALA A 6 14.36 11.90 1.86
C ALA A 6 14.96 11.14 0.66
N ILE A 7 14.91 9.80 0.66
CA ILE A 7 15.50 8.99 -0.41
C ILE A 7 14.75 9.11 -1.74
N THR A 8 13.49 9.52 -1.72
CA THR A 8 12.67 9.72 -2.93
C THR A 8 12.69 11.16 -3.43
N GLY A 9 13.40 12.07 -2.76
CA GLY A 9 13.44 13.49 -3.12
C GLY A 9 12.10 14.21 -2.96
N LEU A 10 11.19 13.66 -2.15
CA LEU A 10 9.90 14.29 -1.88
C LEU A 10 10.09 15.47 -0.91
N GLY A 11 9.51 16.63 -1.24
CA GLY A 11 9.54 17.85 -0.41
C GLY A 11 8.68 17.79 0.86
N TYR A 12 8.61 16.63 1.51
CA TYR A 12 7.84 16.37 2.72
C TYR A 12 8.75 15.84 3.84
N GLY A 13 8.36 16.09 5.09
CA GLY A 13 8.92 15.41 6.26
C GLY A 13 8.33 14.00 6.45
N GLY A 14 8.44 13.45 7.65
CA GLY A 14 7.86 12.16 8.00
C GLY A 14 7.09 12.17 9.30
N ALA A 15 5.88 11.60 9.27
CA ALA A 15 5.05 11.39 10.44
C ALA A 15 4.21 10.12 10.27
N LYS A 16 3.64 9.63 11.37
CA LYS A 16 2.70 8.50 11.39
C LYS A 16 1.72 8.73 12.54
N ALA A 17 0.45 8.43 12.31
CA ALA A 17 -0.53 8.29 13.37
C ALA A 17 -0.83 6.80 13.57
N VAL A 18 -0.96 6.39 14.82
CA VAL A 18 -1.50 5.09 15.22
C VAL A 18 -2.67 5.40 16.13
N VAL A 19 -3.85 4.91 15.77
CA VAL A 19 -5.06 5.14 16.56
C VAL A 19 -5.51 3.81 17.11
N LEU A 20 -5.68 3.76 18.44
CA LEU A 20 -6.23 2.57 19.09
C LEU A 20 -7.70 2.44 18.68
N ALA A 21 -8.07 1.25 18.21
CA ALA A 21 -9.39 1.03 17.66
C ALA A 21 -10.48 1.35 18.69
N ALA A 22 -11.56 2.00 18.23
CA ALA A 22 -12.75 2.13 19.02
C ALA A 22 -13.33 0.73 19.30
N PRO A 23 -13.76 0.43 20.54
CA PRO A 23 -14.34 -0.87 20.88
C PRO A 23 -15.69 -1.11 20.15
N ASP A 24 -16.34 -0.04 19.70
CA ASP A 24 -17.61 -0.09 18.98
C ASP A 24 -17.45 0.39 17.52
N LEU A 25 -17.84 -0.47 16.58
CA LEU A 25 -17.83 -0.17 15.14
C LEU A 25 -18.89 0.85 14.74
N ASN A 26 -19.98 1.00 15.50
CA ASN A 26 -21.01 2.01 15.22
C ASN A 26 -20.51 3.43 15.43
N ALA A 27 -19.45 3.61 16.24
CA ALA A 27 -18.81 4.90 16.45
C ALA A 27 -17.81 5.29 15.34
N ARG A 28 -17.63 4.46 14.29
CA ARG A 28 -16.61 4.66 13.27
C ARG A 28 -16.67 6.04 12.57
N PRO A 29 -17.84 6.57 12.16
CA PRO A 29 -17.90 7.90 11.54
C PRO A 29 -17.49 9.02 12.52
N ALA A 30 -18.03 9.01 13.75
CA ALA A 30 -17.68 10.00 14.77
C ALA A 30 -16.19 9.97 15.12
N PHE A 31 -15.60 8.77 15.13
CA PHE A 31 -14.17 8.56 15.34
C PHE A 31 -13.32 9.12 14.18
N GLN A 32 -13.74 8.89 12.94
CA GLN A 32 -13.09 9.44 11.74
C GLN A 32 -13.10 10.97 11.76
N ASP A 33 -14.23 11.58 12.12
CA ASP A 33 -14.33 13.03 12.29
C ASP A 33 -13.44 13.54 13.43
N GLY A 34 -13.32 12.79 14.53
CA GLY A 34 -12.39 13.08 15.61
C GLY A 34 -10.93 13.11 15.15
N ILE A 35 -10.52 12.10 14.37
CA ILE A 35 -9.19 12.05 13.77
C ILE A 35 -8.99 13.25 12.83
N ALA A 36 -9.96 13.54 11.96
CA ALA A 36 -9.86 14.66 11.02
C ALA A 36 -9.75 16.02 11.73
N ARG A 37 -10.48 16.24 12.82
CA ARG A 37 -10.34 17.43 13.67
C ARG A 37 -8.95 17.52 14.32
N LEU A 38 -8.42 16.40 14.82
CA LEU A 38 -7.06 16.35 15.35
C LEU A 38 -6.01 16.64 14.26
N VAL A 39 -6.22 16.16 13.03
CA VAL A 39 -5.34 16.49 11.90
C VAL A 39 -5.35 18.02 11.64
N ASN A 40 -6.52 18.66 11.70
CA ASN A 40 -6.62 20.12 11.54
C ASN A 40 -5.82 20.90 12.60
N SER A 41 -5.73 20.41 13.84
CA SER A 41 -4.98 21.11 14.89
C SER A 41 -3.48 21.20 14.62
N PHE A 42 -2.93 20.37 13.72
CA PHE A 42 -1.54 20.48 13.26
C PHE A 42 -1.33 21.54 12.16
N ASN A 43 -2.38 22.23 11.73
CA ASN A 43 -2.34 23.34 10.77
C ASN A 43 -1.49 23.04 9.51
N GLY A 44 -1.70 21.87 8.91
CA GLY A 44 -1.01 21.45 7.68
C GLY A 44 0.40 20.87 7.86
N ARG A 45 0.95 20.88 9.08
CA ARG A 45 2.23 20.22 9.41
C ARG A 45 2.12 18.69 9.40
N PHE A 46 0.90 18.17 9.55
CA PHE A 46 0.59 16.75 9.42
C PHE A 46 -0.46 16.57 8.33
N ARG A 47 -0.17 15.67 7.39
CA ARG A 47 -1.09 15.20 6.35
C ARG A 47 -1.13 13.69 6.40
N THR A 48 -2.29 13.09 6.22
CA THR A 48 -2.46 11.64 6.40
C THR A 48 -3.48 11.05 5.43
N GLY A 49 -3.49 9.74 5.28
CA GLY A 49 -4.29 9.06 4.27
C GLY A 49 -4.53 7.59 4.61
N VAL A 50 -4.65 6.76 3.58
CA VAL A 50 -4.93 5.32 3.73
C VAL A 50 -3.75 4.59 4.36
N ASP A 51 -4.07 3.64 5.25
CA ASP A 51 -3.11 2.71 5.86
C ASP A 51 -3.88 1.53 6.46
N VAL A 52 -3.20 0.63 7.17
CA VAL A 52 -3.83 -0.50 7.86
C VAL A 52 -4.92 0.03 8.81
N GLY A 53 -6.16 -0.43 8.60
CA GLY A 53 -7.34 -0.02 9.38
C GLY A 53 -8.18 1.10 8.74
N LEU A 54 -7.64 1.86 7.78
CA LEU A 54 -8.34 2.92 7.06
C LEU A 54 -8.39 2.64 5.55
N SER A 55 -9.60 2.42 5.03
CA SER A 55 -9.86 2.29 3.61
C SER A 55 -9.90 3.66 2.90
N ALA A 56 -9.87 3.64 1.57
CA ALA A 56 -10.03 4.85 0.77
C ALA A 56 -11.38 5.54 1.03
N ALA A 57 -12.44 4.77 1.28
CA ALA A 57 -13.76 5.32 1.62
C ALA A 57 -13.75 6.02 2.99
N ASP A 58 -13.04 5.46 3.97
CA ASP A 58 -12.88 6.10 5.29
C ASP A 58 -12.17 7.45 5.16
N VAL A 59 -11.07 7.49 4.40
CA VAL A 59 -10.32 8.75 4.16
C VAL A 59 -11.16 9.74 3.36
N GLN A 60 -11.95 9.28 2.40
CA GLN A 60 -12.89 10.12 1.65
C GLN A 60 -13.93 10.77 2.56
N HIS A 61 -14.45 10.03 3.55
CA HIS A 61 -15.34 10.59 4.56
C HIS A 61 -14.63 11.69 5.38
N MET A 62 -13.40 11.44 5.81
CA MET A 62 -12.60 12.39 6.60
C MET A 62 -12.27 13.69 5.84
N CYS A 63 -12.23 13.67 4.51
CA CYS A 63 -12.03 14.88 3.69
C CYS A 63 -13.12 15.94 3.90
N ASN A 64 -14.33 15.53 4.32
CA ASN A 64 -15.40 16.47 4.66
C ASN A 64 -15.04 17.35 5.85
N THR A 65 -14.17 16.86 6.74
CA THR A 65 -13.78 17.54 7.99
C THR A 65 -12.37 18.14 7.92
N SER A 66 -11.45 17.58 7.13
CA SER A 66 -10.09 18.09 6.99
C SER A 66 -9.59 18.09 5.54
N ARG A 67 -9.06 19.23 5.08
CA ARG A 67 -8.38 19.35 3.78
C ARG A 67 -6.97 18.73 3.75
N TRP A 68 -6.46 18.27 4.90
CA TRP A 68 -5.11 17.71 5.03
C TRP A 68 -5.07 16.19 4.85
N MET A 69 -6.21 15.60 4.47
CA MET A 69 -6.29 14.21 4.05
C MET A 69 -5.71 14.05 2.63
N VAL A 70 -4.97 12.97 2.39
CA VAL A 70 -4.30 12.66 1.12
C VAL A 70 -4.61 11.23 0.68
N GLY A 71 -4.37 10.94 -0.60
CA GLY A 71 -4.60 9.61 -1.16
C GLY A 71 -6.08 9.33 -1.49
N THR A 72 -6.90 10.38 -1.59
CA THR A 72 -8.25 10.33 -2.15
C THR A 72 -8.22 10.50 -3.68
N GLY A 73 -8.95 9.67 -4.43
CA GLY A 73 -9.07 9.76 -5.88
C GLY A 73 -8.91 8.43 -6.62
N SER A 74 -8.88 8.51 -7.95
CA SER A 74 -8.87 7.36 -8.88
C SER A 74 -7.51 6.66 -9.05
N ILE A 75 -6.48 7.16 -8.38
CA ILE A 75 -5.16 6.54 -8.40
C ILE A 75 -5.27 5.21 -7.64
N ALA A 76 -4.81 4.11 -8.24
CA ALA A 76 -4.74 2.81 -7.57
C ALA A 76 -3.40 2.66 -6.84
N PRO A 77 -3.25 3.16 -5.58
CA PRO A 77 -1.96 3.20 -4.89
C PRO A 77 -1.33 1.82 -4.74
N ASP A 78 -2.16 0.78 -4.60
CA ASP A 78 -1.70 -0.60 -4.49
C ASP A 78 -0.95 -1.07 -5.75
N ARG A 79 -1.42 -0.68 -6.95
CA ARG A 79 -0.78 -1.03 -8.22
C ARG A 79 0.52 -0.27 -8.43
N LEU A 80 0.56 1.02 -8.09
CA LEU A 80 1.79 1.81 -8.17
C LEU A 80 2.83 1.31 -7.18
N THR A 81 2.40 0.93 -5.98
CA THR A 81 3.29 0.31 -4.97
C THR A 81 3.82 -1.02 -5.47
N ALA A 82 2.97 -1.89 -6.02
CA ALA A 82 3.39 -3.16 -6.61
C ALA A 82 4.40 -2.97 -7.75
N LYS A 83 4.18 -1.97 -8.62
CA LYS A 83 5.11 -1.61 -9.70
C LYS A 83 6.47 -1.17 -9.14
N GLY A 84 6.50 -0.32 -8.12
CA GLY A 84 7.74 0.10 -7.48
C GLY A 84 8.52 -1.07 -6.86
N VAL A 85 7.82 -2.01 -6.21
CA VAL A 85 8.44 -3.24 -5.69
C VAL A 85 8.97 -4.11 -6.82
N PHE A 86 8.21 -4.28 -7.90
CA PHE A 86 8.63 -5.04 -9.08
C PHE A 86 9.91 -4.46 -9.71
N GLU A 87 9.96 -3.16 -9.96
CA GLU A 87 11.15 -2.48 -10.51
C GLU A 87 12.35 -2.58 -9.56
N THR A 88 12.12 -2.47 -8.25
CA THR A 88 13.16 -2.66 -7.23
C THR A 88 13.72 -4.09 -7.26
N LEU A 89 12.86 -5.10 -7.43
CA LEU A 89 13.30 -6.50 -7.58
C LEU A 89 14.14 -6.70 -8.84
N GLN A 90 13.72 -6.11 -9.97
CA GLN A 90 14.51 -6.17 -11.21
C GLN A 90 15.89 -5.54 -11.03
N ARG A 91 15.96 -4.39 -10.36
CA ARG A 91 17.23 -3.70 -10.09
C ARG A 91 18.12 -4.51 -9.15
N ALA A 92 17.56 -5.08 -8.08
CA ALA A 92 18.30 -5.94 -7.17
C ALA A 92 18.81 -7.21 -7.87
N HIS A 93 18.02 -7.78 -8.78
CA HIS A 93 18.44 -8.91 -9.60
C HIS A 93 19.59 -8.53 -10.53
N GLU A 94 19.51 -7.38 -11.20
CA GLU A 94 20.55 -6.85 -12.07
C GLU A 94 21.87 -6.64 -11.32
N THR A 95 21.84 -6.05 -10.13
CA THR A 95 23.05 -5.88 -9.30
C THR A 95 23.72 -7.21 -8.97
N LYS A 96 22.95 -8.30 -8.81
CA LYS A 96 23.48 -9.62 -8.42
C LYS A 96 23.83 -10.53 -9.61
N LYS A 97 23.13 -10.38 -10.74
CA LYS A 97 23.15 -11.34 -11.87
C LYS A 97 23.44 -10.69 -13.22
N GLY A 98 23.62 -9.38 -13.27
CA GLY A 98 23.91 -8.63 -14.49
C GLY A 98 22.71 -8.46 -15.44
N THR A 99 21.50 -8.82 -15.02
CA THR A 99 20.29 -8.73 -15.85
C THR A 99 19.05 -8.35 -15.04
N ARG A 100 18.12 -7.61 -15.66
CA ARG A 100 16.78 -7.30 -15.11
C ARG A 100 15.73 -8.33 -15.45
N ASN A 101 16.07 -9.33 -16.27
CA ASN A 101 15.14 -10.38 -16.65
C ASN A 101 14.83 -11.26 -15.44
N LEU A 102 13.54 -11.46 -15.16
CA LEU A 102 13.05 -12.30 -14.06
C LEU A 102 12.47 -13.63 -14.56
N ASP A 103 12.61 -13.94 -15.85
CA ASP A 103 12.17 -15.20 -16.41
C ASP A 103 12.82 -16.39 -15.67
N CYS A 104 12.00 -17.38 -15.34
CA CYS A 104 12.34 -18.56 -14.55
C CYS A 104 12.88 -18.30 -13.13
N VAL A 105 12.96 -17.05 -12.67
CA VAL A 105 13.38 -16.70 -11.30
C VAL A 105 12.29 -17.08 -10.30
N ARG A 106 12.66 -17.73 -9.21
CA ARG A 106 11.71 -18.08 -8.13
C ARG A 106 11.59 -16.93 -7.14
N VAL A 107 10.37 -16.48 -6.88
CA VAL A 107 10.06 -15.38 -5.96
C VAL A 107 9.03 -15.82 -4.94
N GLY A 108 9.37 -15.71 -3.65
CA GLY A 108 8.44 -15.91 -2.54
C GLY A 108 7.70 -14.63 -2.20
N ILE A 109 6.38 -14.70 -2.01
CA ILE A 109 5.55 -13.57 -1.59
C ILE A 109 4.77 -13.96 -0.32
N GLN A 110 5.08 -13.30 0.78
CA GLN A 110 4.32 -13.39 2.03
C GLN A 110 3.31 -12.24 2.08
N GLY A 111 2.03 -12.58 2.08
CA GLY A 111 0.91 -11.64 2.00
C GLY A 111 0.43 -11.44 0.56
N LEU A 112 -0.80 -11.88 0.29
CA LEU A 112 -1.49 -11.78 -1.01
C LEU A 112 -2.67 -10.80 -0.94
N GLY A 113 -2.52 -9.73 -0.16
CA GLY A 113 -3.42 -8.59 -0.19
C GLY A 113 -3.35 -7.80 -1.51
N LYS A 114 -3.83 -6.56 -1.51
CA LYS A 114 -3.96 -5.74 -2.73
C LYS A 114 -2.62 -5.56 -3.48
N VAL A 115 -1.54 -5.27 -2.76
CA VAL A 115 -0.20 -5.08 -3.35
C VAL A 115 0.43 -6.43 -3.74
N GLY A 116 0.39 -7.42 -2.85
CA GLY A 116 1.03 -8.71 -3.06
C GLY A 116 0.46 -9.48 -4.26
N SER A 117 -0.87 -9.49 -4.41
CA SER A 117 -1.54 -10.10 -5.57
C SER A 117 -1.20 -9.37 -6.89
N ALA A 118 -1.16 -8.03 -6.88
CA ALA A 118 -0.75 -7.24 -8.05
C ALA A 118 0.72 -7.51 -8.44
N LEU A 119 1.62 -7.62 -7.46
CA LEU A 119 3.02 -7.97 -7.68
C LEU A 119 3.16 -9.40 -8.24
N ALA A 120 2.46 -10.37 -7.65
CA ALA A 120 2.45 -11.75 -8.12
C ALA A 120 2.08 -11.83 -9.60
N LYS A 121 1.04 -11.10 -10.01
CA LYS A 121 0.61 -11.01 -11.40
C LYS A 121 1.68 -10.42 -12.32
N MET A 122 2.31 -9.32 -11.92
CA MET A 122 3.40 -8.70 -12.70
C MET A 122 4.58 -9.67 -12.90
N LEU A 123 4.94 -10.42 -11.85
CA LEU A 123 6.02 -11.41 -11.89
C LEU A 123 5.68 -12.59 -12.81
N LEU A 124 4.47 -13.14 -12.70
CA LEU A 124 4.00 -14.24 -13.54
C LEU A 124 3.97 -13.85 -15.02
N CYS A 125 3.48 -12.65 -15.38
CA CYS A 125 3.51 -12.14 -16.74
C CYS A 125 4.93 -11.95 -17.31
N ARG A 126 5.98 -12.04 -16.48
CA ARG A 126 7.39 -11.94 -16.86
C ARG A 126 8.14 -13.26 -16.76
N GLY A 127 7.42 -14.38 -16.66
CA GLY A 127 8.00 -15.73 -16.63
C GLY A 127 8.58 -16.14 -15.28
N ALA A 128 8.48 -15.29 -14.24
CA ALA A 128 8.92 -15.65 -12.90
C ALA A 128 8.02 -16.73 -12.29
N LYS A 129 8.60 -17.56 -11.42
CA LYS A 129 7.89 -18.61 -10.67
C LYS A 129 7.55 -18.09 -9.28
N VAL A 130 6.28 -17.85 -9.01
CA VAL A 130 5.83 -17.25 -7.74
C VAL A 130 5.36 -18.32 -6.75
N LEU A 131 5.90 -18.28 -5.54
CA LEU A 131 5.37 -19.00 -4.37
C LEU A 131 4.73 -17.98 -3.42
N GLY A 132 3.41 -17.88 -3.46
CA GLY A 132 2.65 -16.93 -2.64
C GLY A 132 1.93 -17.59 -1.47
N GLY A 133 1.83 -16.90 -0.33
CA GLY A 133 1.05 -17.36 0.81
C GLY A 133 0.51 -16.22 1.67
N ASP A 134 -0.75 -16.37 2.10
CA ASP A 134 -1.46 -15.46 2.99
C ASP A 134 -2.21 -16.26 4.06
N VAL A 135 -2.39 -15.67 5.25
CA VAL A 135 -3.21 -16.24 6.32
C VAL A 135 -4.70 -16.28 5.94
N CYS A 136 -5.14 -15.36 5.08
CA CYS A 136 -6.48 -15.32 4.53
C CYS A 136 -6.62 -16.28 3.36
N LYS A 137 -7.33 -17.40 3.57
CA LYS A 137 -7.59 -18.42 2.53
C LYS A 137 -8.22 -17.84 1.25
N ARG A 138 -9.10 -16.82 1.39
CA ARG A 138 -9.72 -16.13 0.25
C ARG A 138 -8.69 -15.41 -0.63
N ALA A 139 -7.70 -14.75 -0.02
CA ALA A 139 -6.65 -14.06 -0.75
C ALA A 139 -5.78 -15.04 -1.57
N ASN A 140 -5.45 -16.19 -0.98
CA ASN A 140 -4.75 -17.28 -1.67
C ASN A 140 -5.55 -17.77 -2.89
N TYR A 141 -6.85 -18.04 -2.70
CA TYR A 141 -7.72 -18.51 -3.77
C TYR A 141 -7.81 -17.51 -4.92
N GLN A 142 -8.12 -16.25 -4.60
CA GLN A 142 -8.29 -15.19 -5.61
C GLN A 142 -7.01 -14.97 -6.43
N THR A 143 -5.86 -14.91 -5.76
CA THR A 143 -4.57 -14.70 -6.45
C THR A 143 -4.24 -15.88 -7.36
N ARG A 144 -4.51 -17.11 -6.92
CA ARG A 144 -4.29 -18.32 -7.72
C ARG A 144 -5.15 -18.36 -8.98
N GLN A 145 -6.42 -17.93 -8.89
CA GLN A 145 -7.33 -17.90 -10.03
C GLN A 145 -7.00 -16.79 -11.04
N SER A 146 -6.38 -15.70 -10.59
CA SER A 146 -6.18 -14.52 -11.42
C SER A 146 -5.12 -14.66 -12.53
N GLY A 147 -4.32 -15.73 -12.54
CA GLY A 147 -3.37 -16.12 -13.60
C GLY A 147 -2.36 -15.03 -14.05
N PRO A 148 -1.38 -15.38 -14.91
CA PRO A 148 -0.84 -14.40 -15.85
C PRO A 148 -1.94 -14.00 -16.85
N VAL A 149 -2.05 -12.71 -17.21
CA VAL A 149 -2.83 -12.30 -18.40
C VAL A 149 -2.03 -12.66 -19.63
#